data_AF-A0A2N1J7W4-F1
#
_entry.id   AF-A0A2N1J7W4-F1
#
_cell.length_a   1.000
_cell.length_b   1.000
_cell.length_c   1.000
_cell.angle_alpha   90.00
_cell.angle_beta   90.00
_cell.angle_gamma   90.00
#
_symmetry.space_group_name_H-M   'P 1'
#
loop_
_entity.id
_entity.type
_entity.pdbx_description
1 polymer ?
#
loop_
_entity_poly.entity_id
_entity_poly.type
_entity_poly.pdbx_seq_one_letter_code
_entity_poly.pdbx_strand_id
1 'polypeptide(L)'
;MAQRDAALASRAERLNKLRNKMSESASANRSDVVAEQSTRREKAQKRSTAYARKLAKAERVLEERDMQEAGEDVERNRAMQYSIEENEVWEKKLAGKEERRDKGALDFQDLAERAYQRQIKLLKPDIQAYAKEEEAEHERPAASFVTQRDLVPASEAQVPAAVATYGKHAPDMAAVDRLVSHLNHEQDQIRRRSRRRDDDTDTNVTYINEKNKHFNKKIKRYFDEYTQEIRDNLERANIAARRAEPQIVLDLGSRVCRAGFSGDAFPRAFLDARELGAKALGREIEALWTLDWMQAAHDRTLQERHRDLRLCLEYLFADAQATRVLVAHSPLLMEAVRQLFCDVLIGNLGAPRVSFIDTHTLALLATGRMTGLVVDCGYWETVVLPIYAGRPLFECIATTPRAAHRLATCTAALLGQEMPAALLERCVTESLVVSAMPTSQFASTLPLDTEAFAAAYKAQASAPDFALRTKTGTLHVPGWIRERAAEVLFDAGDEDETNVVACTLQSIARLPLDTRREILDAVLLTGGASMLPGFAARFEAQVNSVLGAPRQQMGPRTLPCTSAHVLNMGRLPIAPNMLAWVGGSVATSFGADGVQYSTRDTWYA
;
A
#
# COMPACT_ATOMS: atom_id res chain seq x y z
N MET A 1 20.90 -75.56 15.66
CA MET A 1 20.48 -74.22 15.18
C MET A 1 20.15 -74.22 13.70
N ALA A 2 21.02 -74.72 12.81
CA ALA A 2 20.80 -74.77 11.35
C ALA A 2 19.45 -75.35 10.86
N GLN A 3 18.92 -76.42 11.46
CA GLN A 3 17.61 -76.98 11.05
C GLN A 3 16.41 -76.09 11.42
N ARG A 4 16.52 -75.33 12.52
CA ARG A 4 15.48 -74.39 12.96
C ARG A 4 15.45 -73.15 12.06
N ASP A 5 16.62 -72.70 11.63
CA ASP A 5 16.76 -71.56 10.71
C ASP A 5 16.26 -71.91 9.29
N ALA A 6 16.52 -73.14 8.82
CA ALA A 6 15.97 -73.63 7.55
C ALA A 6 14.43 -73.76 7.59
N ALA A 7 13.86 -74.21 8.71
CA ALA A 7 12.41 -74.28 8.88
C ALA A 7 11.76 -72.90 8.95
N LEU A 8 12.40 -71.92 9.61
CA LEU A 8 11.95 -70.53 9.65
C LEU A 8 12.02 -69.86 8.28
N ALA A 9 13.09 -70.10 7.51
CA ALA A 9 13.24 -69.60 6.15
C ALA A 9 12.15 -70.17 5.22
N SER A 10 11.88 -71.48 5.29
CA SER A 10 10.79 -72.11 4.52
C SER A 10 9.41 -71.54 4.88
N ARG A 11 9.17 -71.27 6.17
CA ARG A 11 7.91 -70.67 6.64
C ARG A 11 7.77 -69.21 6.19
N ALA A 12 8.85 -68.43 6.20
CA ALA A 12 8.89 -67.07 5.69
C ALA A 12 8.63 -67.02 4.17
N GLU A 13 9.18 -67.97 3.42
CA GLU A 13 8.95 -68.07 1.97
C GLU A 13 7.49 -68.42 1.64
N ARG A 14 6.88 -69.33 2.40
CA ARG A 14 5.44 -69.63 2.30
C ARG A 14 4.57 -68.42 2.63
N LEU A 15 4.95 -67.65 3.65
CA LEU A 15 4.25 -66.43 4.04
C LEU A 15 4.35 -65.34 2.96
N ASN A 16 5.52 -65.19 2.34
CA ASN A 16 5.71 -64.26 1.22
C ASN A 16 4.90 -64.69 -0.02
N LYS A 17 4.84 -66.00 -0.32
CA LYS A 17 3.96 -66.51 -1.39
C LYS A 17 2.48 -66.22 -1.13
N LEU A 18 2.03 -66.35 0.13
CA LEU A 18 0.66 -65.98 0.51
C LEU A 18 0.40 -64.47 0.41
N ARG A 19 1.36 -63.64 0.82
CA ARG A 19 1.26 -62.17 0.69
C ARG A 19 1.20 -61.74 -0.78
N ASN A 20 1.99 -62.36 -1.66
CA ASN A 20 1.96 -62.06 -3.09
C ASN A 20 0.61 -62.44 -3.70
N LYS A 21 0.08 -63.64 -3.39
CA LYS A 21 -1.26 -64.05 -3.84
C LYS A 21 -2.35 -63.12 -3.32
N MET A 22 -2.24 -62.63 -2.08
CA MET A 22 -3.18 -61.68 -1.51
C MET A 22 -3.12 -60.33 -2.26
N SER A 23 -1.92 -59.84 -2.57
CA SER A 23 -1.71 -58.61 -3.35
C SER A 23 -2.27 -58.73 -4.77
N GLU A 24 -2.02 -59.86 -5.45
CA GLU A 24 -2.54 -60.14 -6.79
C GLU A 24 -4.07 -60.17 -6.79
N SER A 25 -4.68 -60.86 -5.81
CA SER A 25 -6.15 -60.91 -5.68
C SER A 25 -6.76 -59.54 -5.37
N ALA A 26 -6.09 -58.73 -4.53
CA ALA A 26 -6.55 -57.38 -4.23
C ALA A 26 -6.46 -56.45 -5.44
N SER A 27 -5.42 -56.58 -6.27
CA SER A 27 -5.27 -55.82 -7.51
C SER A 27 -6.33 -56.22 -8.54
N ALA A 28 -6.59 -57.51 -8.71
CA ALA A 28 -7.60 -58.02 -9.63
C ALA A 28 -9.01 -57.56 -9.23
N ASN A 29 -9.34 -57.68 -7.94
CA ASN A 29 -10.63 -57.18 -7.43
C ASN A 29 -10.78 -55.67 -7.63
N ARG A 30 -9.70 -54.89 -7.48
CA ARG A 30 -9.73 -53.44 -7.72
C ARG A 30 -9.95 -53.12 -9.19
N SER A 31 -9.31 -53.83 -10.13
CA SER A 31 -9.56 -53.60 -11.56
C SER A 31 -11.00 -53.93 -11.96
N ASP A 32 -11.56 -54.99 -11.41
CA ASP A 32 -12.93 -55.42 -11.72
C ASP A 32 -13.97 -54.42 -11.18
N VAL A 33 -13.77 -53.88 -9.96
CA VAL A 33 -14.63 -52.84 -9.40
C VAL A 33 -14.57 -51.55 -10.22
N VAL A 34 -13.40 -51.17 -10.73
CA VAL A 34 -13.26 -49.99 -11.59
C VAL A 34 -13.97 -50.19 -12.92
N ALA A 35 -13.88 -51.38 -13.51
CA ALA A 35 -14.59 -51.74 -14.74
C ALA A 35 -16.13 -51.77 -14.53
N GLU A 36 -16.59 -52.24 -13.38
CA GLU A 36 -18.02 -52.20 -13.03
C GLU A 36 -18.51 -50.76 -12.82
N GLN A 37 -17.72 -49.90 -12.17
CA GLN A 37 -18.05 -48.49 -11.99
C GLN A 37 -18.05 -47.70 -13.31
N SER A 38 -17.11 -47.98 -14.23
CA SER A 38 -17.07 -47.33 -15.54
C SER A 38 -18.28 -47.71 -16.38
N THR A 39 -18.62 -49.00 -16.46
CA THR A 39 -19.81 -49.48 -17.18
C THR A 39 -21.12 -48.96 -16.57
N ARG A 40 -21.20 -48.83 -15.23
CA ARG A 40 -22.35 -48.20 -14.56
C ARG A 40 -22.45 -46.70 -14.87
N ARG A 41 -21.31 -46.00 -14.92
CA ARG A 41 -21.25 -44.57 -15.29
C ARG A 41 -21.64 -44.34 -16.74
N GLU A 42 -21.20 -45.19 -17.65
CA GLU A 42 -21.60 -45.15 -19.06
C GLU A 42 -23.11 -45.41 -19.25
N LYS A 43 -23.68 -46.41 -18.55
CA LYS A 43 -25.13 -46.67 -18.57
C LYS A 43 -25.93 -45.49 -18.02
N ALA A 44 -25.44 -44.86 -16.95
CA ALA A 44 -26.06 -43.67 -16.38
C ALA A 44 -25.97 -42.46 -17.33
N GLN A 45 -24.83 -42.30 -18.00
CA GLN A 45 -24.61 -41.24 -18.98
C GLN A 45 -25.51 -41.43 -20.21
N LYS A 46 -25.65 -42.66 -20.72
CA LYS A 46 -26.57 -43.00 -21.83
C LYS A 46 -28.04 -42.74 -21.49
N ARG A 47 -28.44 -42.86 -20.21
CA ARG A 47 -29.79 -42.53 -19.72
C ARG A 47 -30.03 -41.02 -19.52
N SER A 48 -29.01 -40.19 -19.59
CA SER A 48 -29.15 -38.75 -19.41
C SER A 48 -29.83 -38.09 -20.62
N THR A 49 -30.81 -37.24 -20.37
CA THR A 49 -31.43 -36.37 -21.39
C THR A 49 -30.40 -35.48 -22.09
N ALA A 50 -29.29 -35.13 -21.43
CA ALA A 50 -28.21 -34.37 -22.02
C ALA A 50 -27.38 -35.19 -23.03
N TYR A 51 -27.20 -36.50 -22.77
CA TYR A 51 -26.50 -37.39 -23.70
C TYR A 51 -27.36 -37.67 -24.94
N ALA A 52 -28.66 -37.91 -24.77
CA ALA A 52 -29.60 -38.04 -25.89
C ALA A 52 -29.59 -36.80 -26.80
N ARG A 53 -29.57 -35.59 -26.23
CA ARG A 53 -29.42 -34.33 -27.00
C ARG A 53 -28.09 -34.23 -27.72
N LYS A 54 -27.00 -34.71 -27.11
CA LYS A 54 -25.66 -34.70 -27.72
C LYS A 54 -25.56 -35.69 -28.88
N LEU A 55 -26.18 -36.87 -28.75
CA LEU A 55 -26.26 -37.88 -29.80
C LEU A 55 -27.08 -37.35 -30.99
N ALA A 56 -28.29 -36.84 -30.75
CA ALA A 56 -29.13 -36.26 -31.80
C ALA A 56 -28.45 -35.07 -32.51
N LYS A 57 -27.64 -34.30 -31.79
CA LYS A 57 -26.83 -33.24 -32.40
C LYS A 57 -25.71 -33.80 -33.27
N ALA A 58 -25.06 -34.89 -32.85
CA ALA A 58 -24.00 -35.53 -33.63
C ALA A 58 -24.56 -36.17 -34.91
N GLU A 59 -25.71 -36.84 -34.83
CA GLU A 59 -26.43 -37.39 -35.99
C GLU A 59 -26.77 -36.29 -37.00
N ARG A 60 -27.35 -35.16 -36.54
CA ARG A 60 -27.63 -34.01 -37.42
C ARG A 60 -26.40 -33.44 -38.13
N VAL A 61 -25.25 -33.43 -37.46
CA VAL A 61 -23.99 -32.93 -38.04
C VAL A 61 -23.44 -33.92 -39.08
N LEU A 62 -23.59 -35.22 -38.85
CA LEU A 62 -23.23 -36.24 -39.83
C LEU A 62 -24.14 -36.19 -41.06
N GLU A 63 -25.46 -36.10 -40.87
CA GLU A 63 -26.42 -35.95 -41.98
C GLU A 63 -26.15 -34.68 -42.80
N GLU A 64 -25.82 -33.57 -42.14
CA GLU A 64 -25.45 -32.32 -42.82
C GLU A 64 -24.18 -32.45 -43.65
N ARG A 65 -23.16 -33.14 -43.13
CA ARG A 65 -21.93 -33.45 -43.88
C ARG A 65 -22.24 -34.35 -45.09
N ASP A 66 -23.01 -35.41 -44.89
CA ASP A 66 -23.31 -36.38 -45.94
C ASP A 66 -24.15 -35.74 -47.06
N MET A 67 -25.08 -34.83 -46.72
CA MET A 67 -25.83 -34.01 -47.71
C MET A 67 -24.95 -33.00 -48.46
N GLN A 68 -23.99 -32.36 -47.78
CA GLN A 68 -23.02 -31.47 -48.42
C GLN A 68 -22.09 -32.21 -49.37
N GLU A 69 -21.64 -33.42 -49.01
CA GLU A 69 -20.83 -34.29 -49.88
C GLU A 69 -21.61 -34.78 -51.11
N ALA A 70 -22.94 -34.96 -50.97
CA ALA A 70 -23.85 -35.29 -52.07
C ALA A 70 -24.20 -34.08 -52.96
N GLY A 71 -23.79 -32.86 -52.59
CA GLY A 71 -24.08 -31.62 -53.33
C GLY A 71 -25.53 -31.14 -53.19
N GLU A 72 -26.27 -31.61 -52.18
CA GLU A 72 -27.63 -31.19 -51.88
C GLU A 72 -27.65 -29.94 -50.99
N ASP A 73 -28.60 -29.04 -51.23
CA ASP A 73 -28.76 -27.83 -50.40
C ASP A 73 -29.48 -28.18 -49.08
N VAL A 74 -28.69 -28.20 -48.00
CA VAL A 74 -29.11 -28.58 -46.65
C VAL A 74 -30.26 -27.71 -46.14
N GLU A 75 -30.27 -26.41 -46.45
CA GLU A 75 -31.32 -25.51 -45.98
C GLU A 75 -32.63 -25.77 -46.73
N ARG A 76 -32.56 -26.07 -48.03
CA ARG A 76 -33.72 -26.41 -48.84
C ARG A 76 -34.38 -27.72 -48.40
N ASN A 77 -33.60 -28.76 -48.12
CA ASN A 77 -34.12 -30.03 -47.60
C ASN A 77 -34.74 -29.86 -46.20
N ARG A 78 -34.13 -29.05 -45.33
CA ARG A 78 -34.70 -28.73 -44.01
C ARG A 78 -36.00 -27.94 -44.13
N ALA A 79 -36.08 -26.98 -45.05
CA ALA A 79 -37.29 -26.20 -45.29
C ALA A 79 -38.47 -27.05 -45.79
N MET A 80 -38.19 -28.09 -46.58
CA MET A 80 -39.19 -29.03 -47.10
C MET A 80 -39.82 -29.95 -46.03
N GLN A 81 -39.17 -30.11 -44.88
CA GLN A 81 -39.64 -30.98 -43.79
C GLN A 81 -40.56 -30.26 -42.79
N TYR A 82 -40.64 -28.92 -42.83
CA TYR A 82 -41.55 -28.18 -41.94
C TYR A 82 -42.98 -28.22 -42.50
N SER A 83 -43.94 -28.60 -41.66
CA SER A 83 -45.34 -28.43 -42.00
C SER A 83 -45.77 -26.96 -41.82
N ILE A 84 -46.85 -26.55 -42.51
CA ILE A 84 -47.42 -25.21 -42.38
C ILE A 84 -47.82 -24.93 -40.92
N GLU A 85 -48.42 -25.93 -40.26
CA GLU A 85 -48.84 -25.84 -38.85
C GLU A 85 -47.64 -25.64 -37.90
N GLU A 86 -46.52 -26.32 -38.15
CA GLU A 86 -45.30 -26.16 -37.35
C GLU A 86 -44.66 -24.78 -37.54
N ASN A 87 -44.68 -24.26 -38.76
CA ASN A 87 -44.22 -22.91 -39.06
C ASN A 87 -45.08 -21.84 -38.39
N GLU A 88 -46.41 -21.94 -38.45
CA GLU A 88 -47.30 -20.98 -37.77
C GLU A 88 -47.12 -20.99 -36.25
N VAL A 89 -46.98 -22.18 -35.66
CA VAL A 89 -46.66 -22.33 -34.22
C VAL A 89 -45.29 -21.73 -33.90
N TRP A 90 -44.32 -21.90 -34.79
CA TRP A 90 -42.98 -21.35 -34.65
C TRP A 90 -42.95 -19.82 -34.76
N GLU A 91 -43.66 -19.25 -35.72
CA GLU A 91 -43.83 -17.80 -35.89
C GLU A 91 -44.54 -17.18 -34.70
N LYS A 92 -45.64 -17.80 -34.23
CA LYS A 92 -46.34 -17.36 -33.02
C LYS A 92 -45.43 -17.40 -31.78
N LYS A 93 -44.55 -18.40 -31.71
CA LYS A 93 -43.56 -18.54 -30.65
C LYS A 93 -42.43 -17.49 -30.76
N LEU A 94 -42.02 -17.12 -31.97
CA LEU A 94 -41.05 -16.06 -32.23
C LEU A 94 -41.64 -14.69 -31.89
N ALA A 95 -42.85 -14.38 -32.36
CA ALA A 95 -43.57 -13.15 -32.03
C ALA A 95 -43.72 -12.98 -30.51
N GLY A 96 -44.16 -14.03 -29.81
CA GLY A 96 -44.24 -14.00 -28.35
C GLY A 96 -42.89 -13.93 -27.62
N LYS A 97 -41.77 -14.30 -28.26
CA LYS A 97 -40.41 -14.10 -27.70
C LYS A 97 -39.94 -12.66 -27.93
N GLU A 98 -40.24 -12.08 -29.07
CA GLU A 98 -39.90 -10.70 -29.41
C GLU A 98 -40.66 -9.70 -28.56
N GLU A 99 -41.93 -9.97 -28.28
CA GLU A 99 -42.74 -9.20 -27.32
C GLU A 99 -42.16 -9.23 -25.90
N ARG A 100 -41.60 -10.38 -25.48
CA ARG A 100 -40.93 -10.54 -24.18
C ARG A 100 -39.48 -10.04 -24.14
N ARG A 101 -38.90 -9.66 -25.29
CA ARG A 101 -37.51 -9.20 -25.37
C ARG A 101 -37.41 -7.82 -24.72
N ASP A 102 -36.40 -7.65 -23.88
CA ASP A 102 -36.26 -6.42 -23.10
C ASP A 102 -35.89 -5.24 -24.02
N LYS A 103 -36.74 -4.21 -24.05
CA LYS A 103 -36.67 -3.09 -25.01
C LYS A 103 -35.91 -1.85 -24.48
N GLY A 104 -35.33 -1.89 -23.29
CA GLY A 104 -34.52 -0.79 -22.75
C GLY A 104 -34.77 -0.52 -21.28
N ALA A 105 -34.37 0.68 -20.82
CA ALA A 105 -34.58 1.13 -19.45
C ALA A 105 -36.09 1.26 -19.14
N LEU A 106 -36.51 0.67 -18.04
CA LEU A 106 -37.91 0.62 -17.60
C LEU A 106 -38.11 1.55 -16.42
N ASP A 107 -39.22 2.27 -16.39
CA ASP A 107 -39.63 3.04 -15.22
C ASP A 107 -40.17 2.10 -14.12
N PHE A 108 -40.26 2.59 -12.88
CA PHE A 108 -40.80 1.83 -11.76
C PHE A 108 -42.24 1.36 -12.01
N GLN A 109 -43.02 2.15 -12.77
CA GLN A 109 -44.38 1.80 -13.18
C GLN A 109 -44.40 0.60 -14.14
N ASP A 110 -43.48 0.57 -15.12
CA ASP A 110 -43.39 -0.53 -16.09
C ASP A 110 -42.97 -1.87 -15.42
N LEU A 111 -42.09 -1.79 -14.42
CA LEU A 111 -41.68 -2.95 -13.63
C LEU A 111 -42.82 -3.51 -12.79
N ALA A 112 -43.63 -2.63 -12.20
CA ALA A 112 -44.81 -3.00 -11.44
C ALA A 112 -45.86 -3.65 -12.37
N GLU A 113 -46.10 -3.09 -13.55
CA GLU A 113 -47.04 -3.64 -14.52
C GLU A 113 -46.60 -5.03 -15.00
N ARG A 114 -45.31 -5.22 -15.31
CA ARG A 114 -44.78 -6.55 -15.69
C ARG A 114 -44.86 -7.57 -14.55
N ALA A 115 -44.72 -7.14 -13.30
CA ALA A 115 -44.93 -8.01 -12.14
C ALA A 115 -46.39 -8.43 -12.02
N TYR A 116 -47.31 -7.47 -12.15
CA TYR A 116 -48.75 -7.68 -12.11
C TYR A 116 -49.24 -8.62 -13.23
N GLN A 117 -48.83 -8.38 -14.48
CA GLN A 117 -49.18 -9.25 -15.61
C GLN A 117 -48.64 -10.68 -15.45
N ARG A 118 -47.49 -10.87 -14.78
CA ARG A 118 -46.98 -12.20 -14.46
C ARG A 118 -47.84 -12.90 -13.40
N GLN A 119 -48.27 -12.17 -12.37
CA GLN A 119 -49.15 -12.69 -11.34
C GLN A 119 -50.52 -13.07 -11.90
N ILE A 120 -51.10 -12.25 -12.81
CA ILE A 120 -52.34 -12.59 -13.51
C ILE A 120 -52.20 -13.89 -14.32
N LYS A 121 -51.09 -14.08 -15.04
CA LYS A 121 -50.85 -15.30 -15.82
C LYS A 121 -50.69 -16.56 -14.95
N LEU A 122 -50.25 -16.39 -13.71
CA LEU A 122 -50.12 -17.45 -12.72
C LEU A 122 -51.45 -17.72 -11.99
N LEU A 123 -52.34 -16.73 -11.95
CA LEU A 123 -53.69 -16.89 -11.41
C LEU A 123 -54.46 -17.86 -12.29
N LYS A 124 -54.92 -18.96 -11.70
CA LYS A 124 -55.86 -19.89 -12.32
C LYS A 124 -57.21 -19.71 -11.62
N PRO A 125 -58.12 -18.91 -12.17
CA PRO A 125 -59.45 -18.74 -11.58
C PRO A 125 -60.20 -20.07 -11.60
N ASP A 126 -60.84 -20.43 -10.49
CA ASP A 126 -61.76 -21.56 -10.47
C ASP A 126 -63.12 -21.08 -10.99
N ILE A 127 -63.29 -21.20 -12.31
CA ILE A 127 -64.48 -20.73 -13.04
C ILE A 127 -65.73 -21.50 -12.58
N GLN A 128 -65.58 -22.74 -12.09
CA GLN A 128 -66.71 -23.57 -11.66
C GLN A 128 -67.22 -23.17 -10.28
N ALA A 129 -66.33 -22.81 -9.36
CA ALA A 129 -66.71 -22.28 -8.05
C ALA A 129 -67.41 -20.93 -8.19
N TYR A 130 -66.86 -20.04 -9.03
CA TYR A 130 -67.44 -18.73 -9.31
C TYR A 130 -68.83 -18.83 -9.96
N ALA A 131 -69.02 -19.70 -10.95
CA ALA A 131 -70.33 -19.89 -11.59
C ALA A 131 -71.39 -20.41 -10.61
N LYS A 132 -71.02 -21.27 -9.65
CA LYS A 132 -71.92 -21.76 -8.59
C LYS A 132 -72.28 -20.66 -7.59
N GLU A 133 -71.33 -19.80 -7.24
CA GLU A 133 -71.59 -18.63 -6.38
C GLU A 133 -72.48 -17.60 -7.08
N GLU A 134 -72.26 -17.38 -8.38
CA GLU A 134 -73.09 -16.52 -9.24
C GLU A 134 -74.53 -17.06 -9.37
N GLU A 135 -74.71 -18.37 -9.62
CA GLU A 135 -76.04 -19.01 -9.60
C GLU A 135 -76.73 -18.89 -8.23
N ALA A 136 -75.99 -19.07 -7.13
CA ALA A 136 -76.52 -18.96 -5.77
C ALA A 136 -76.88 -17.52 -5.36
N GLU A 137 -76.22 -16.50 -5.94
CA GLU A 137 -76.61 -15.10 -5.78
C GLU A 137 -77.82 -14.72 -6.67
N HIS A 138 -77.95 -15.33 -7.85
CA HIS A 138 -79.11 -15.13 -8.74
C HIS A 138 -80.42 -15.68 -8.15
N GLU A 139 -80.36 -16.65 -7.24
CA GLU A 139 -81.51 -17.17 -6.49
C GLU A 139 -81.92 -16.31 -5.28
N ARG A 140 -81.17 -15.25 -4.94
CA ARG A 140 -81.57 -14.30 -3.89
C ARG A 140 -82.53 -13.25 -4.48
N PRO A 141 -83.70 -13.00 -3.89
CA PRO A 141 -84.63 -11.99 -4.40
C PRO A 141 -83.97 -10.61 -4.32
N ALA A 142 -84.03 -9.85 -5.42
CA ALA A 142 -83.44 -8.53 -5.57
C ALA A 142 -83.89 -7.59 -4.43
N ALA A 143 -83.02 -7.35 -3.46
CA ALA A 143 -83.15 -6.20 -2.58
C ALA A 143 -82.88 -4.96 -3.44
N SER A 144 -83.94 -4.17 -3.61
CA SER A 144 -84.03 -2.93 -4.37
C SER A 144 -82.75 -2.09 -4.34
N PHE A 145 -82.21 -1.84 -5.54
CA PHE A 145 -81.25 -0.79 -5.82
C PHE A 145 -81.92 0.56 -5.55
N VAL A 146 -81.65 1.18 -4.40
CA VAL A 146 -82.18 2.51 -4.07
C VAL A 146 -81.32 3.56 -4.77
N THR A 147 -81.85 4.10 -5.86
CA THR A 147 -81.38 5.35 -6.46
C THR A 147 -81.81 6.54 -5.60
N GLN A 148 -80.80 7.29 -5.14
CA GLN A 148 -80.82 8.73 -4.87
C GLN A 148 -81.61 9.27 -3.64
N ARG A 149 -80.80 9.80 -2.70
CA ARG A 149 -81.04 10.93 -1.77
C ARG A 149 -82.46 11.11 -1.21
N ASP A 150 -82.64 10.73 0.04
CA ASP A 150 -83.34 11.56 1.03
C ASP A 150 -82.85 11.25 2.46
N LEU A 151 -82.51 12.31 3.20
CA LEU A 151 -82.07 12.26 4.59
C LEU A 151 -83.28 12.04 5.52
N VAL A 152 -83.26 10.98 6.33
CA VAL A 152 -84.24 10.72 7.40
C VAL A 152 -83.53 10.74 8.77
N PRO A 153 -84.12 11.32 9.83
CA PRO A 153 -83.50 11.47 11.14
C PRO A 153 -83.38 10.14 11.90
N ALA A 154 -82.31 10.02 12.69
CA ALA A 154 -81.80 8.78 13.29
C ALA A 154 -82.58 8.24 14.53
N SER A 155 -83.91 8.22 14.52
CA SER A 155 -84.67 7.65 15.66
C SER A 155 -85.60 6.48 15.35
N GLU A 156 -86.05 6.24 14.12
CA GLU A 156 -86.97 5.12 13.83
C GLU A 156 -86.76 4.51 12.43
N ALA A 157 -85.53 4.08 12.12
CA ALA A 157 -85.25 3.25 10.94
C ALA A 157 -84.66 1.90 11.40
N GLN A 158 -85.51 0.87 11.48
CA GLN A 158 -85.06 -0.52 11.58
C GLN A 158 -84.40 -0.91 10.25
N VAL A 159 -83.08 -0.77 10.19
CA VAL A 159 -82.25 -1.24 9.07
C VAL A 159 -82.12 -2.76 9.20
N PRO A 160 -82.57 -3.56 8.21
CA PRO A 160 -82.38 -5.00 8.21
C PRO A 160 -80.88 -5.32 8.23
N ALA A 161 -80.45 -6.18 9.15
CA ALA A 161 -79.03 -6.48 9.45
C ALA A 161 -78.22 -7.13 8.30
N ALA A 162 -78.76 -7.18 7.08
CA ALA A 162 -78.18 -7.90 5.95
C ALA A 162 -77.44 -7.03 4.91
N VAL A 163 -77.48 -5.68 4.99
CA VAL A 163 -77.02 -4.83 3.87
C VAL A 163 -75.72 -4.04 4.13
N ALA A 164 -75.05 -4.19 5.29
CA ALA A 164 -73.75 -3.55 5.48
C ALA A 164 -72.85 -4.24 6.54
N THR A 165 -72.48 -5.51 6.32
CA THR A 165 -71.30 -6.07 7.00
C THR A 165 -70.22 -6.41 5.97
N TYR A 166 -69.50 -5.37 5.53
CA TYR A 166 -68.19 -5.54 4.93
C TYR A 166 -67.29 -6.22 5.99
N GLY A 167 -66.92 -7.49 5.78
CA GLY A 167 -65.95 -8.18 6.64
C GLY A 167 -66.42 -9.34 7.51
N LYS A 168 -67.50 -10.06 7.18
CA LYS A 168 -67.78 -11.39 7.79
C LYS A 168 -67.33 -12.60 6.96
N HIS A 169 -66.64 -12.40 5.84
CA HIS A 169 -66.04 -13.49 5.08
C HIS A 169 -64.75 -13.93 5.78
N ALA A 170 -64.83 -14.91 6.69
CA ALA A 170 -63.64 -15.61 7.15
C ALA A 170 -63.02 -16.32 5.93
N PRO A 171 -61.78 -16.03 5.54
CA PRO A 171 -61.17 -16.71 4.40
C PRO A 171 -61.10 -18.21 4.68
N ASP A 172 -61.46 -19.00 3.67
CA ASP A 172 -61.31 -20.46 3.74
C ASP A 172 -59.85 -20.82 4.08
N MET A 173 -59.64 -21.78 4.98
CA MET A 173 -58.31 -22.18 5.43
C MET A 173 -57.43 -22.62 4.25
N ALA A 174 -58.02 -23.23 3.22
CA ALA A 174 -57.29 -23.58 2.00
C ALA A 174 -56.85 -22.35 1.17
N ALA A 175 -57.60 -21.24 1.22
CA ALA A 175 -57.19 -19.99 0.60
C ALA A 175 -56.04 -19.32 1.37
N VAL A 176 -56.07 -19.40 2.71
CA VAL A 176 -54.97 -18.92 3.58
C VAL A 176 -53.69 -19.73 3.31
N ASP A 177 -53.77 -21.06 3.21
CA ASP A 177 -52.62 -21.92 2.92
C ASP A 177 -52.01 -21.66 1.52
N ARG A 178 -52.85 -21.37 0.52
CA ARG A 178 -52.38 -20.95 -0.81
C ARG A 178 -51.62 -19.62 -0.75
N LEU A 179 -52.12 -18.65 0.02
CA LEU A 179 -51.46 -17.36 0.21
C LEU A 179 -50.12 -17.50 0.93
N VAL A 180 -50.08 -18.26 2.02
CA VAL A 180 -48.84 -18.52 2.79
C VAL A 180 -47.81 -19.24 1.93
N SER A 181 -48.23 -20.23 1.13
CA SER A 181 -47.35 -20.93 0.19
C SER A 181 -46.79 -20.00 -0.88
N HIS A 182 -47.60 -19.08 -1.41
CA HIS A 182 -47.16 -18.09 -2.40
C HIS A 182 -46.17 -17.08 -1.80
N LEU A 183 -46.45 -16.56 -0.59
CA LEU A 183 -45.56 -15.62 0.11
C LEU A 183 -44.20 -16.26 0.42
N ASN A 184 -44.19 -17.50 0.89
CA ASN A 184 -42.94 -18.24 1.14
C ASN A 184 -42.16 -18.49 -0.16
N HIS A 185 -42.85 -18.77 -1.28
CA HIS A 185 -42.21 -18.93 -2.58
C HIS A 185 -41.57 -17.61 -3.08
N GLU A 186 -42.26 -16.48 -2.92
CA GLU A 186 -41.72 -15.15 -3.25
C GLU A 186 -40.52 -14.80 -2.36
N GLN A 187 -40.59 -15.08 -1.06
CA GLN A 187 -39.50 -14.83 -0.12
C GLN A 187 -38.25 -15.64 -0.48
N ASP A 188 -38.41 -16.90 -0.88
CA ASP A 188 -37.33 -17.76 -1.38
C ASP A 188 -36.76 -17.27 -2.72
N GLN A 189 -37.59 -16.79 -3.64
CA GLN A 189 -37.15 -16.18 -4.89
C GLN A 189 -36.32 -14.91 -4.63
N ILE A 190 -36.76 -14.07 -3.69
CA ILE A 190 -36.03 -12.86 -3.28
C ILE A 190 -34.68 -13.26 -2.65
N ARG A 191 -34.65 -14.22 -1.73
CA ARG A 191 -33.39 -14.74 -1.13
C ARG A 191 -32.43 -15.31 -2.17
N ARG A 192 -32.94 -16.02 -3.18
CA ARG A 192 -32.11 -16.57 -4.26
C ARG A 192 -31.56 -15.49 -5.20
N ARG A 193 -32.30 -14.39 -5.41
CA ARG A 193 -31.86 -13.22 -6.21
C ARG A 193 -30.99 -12.25 -5.40
N SER A 194 -31.14 -12.20 -4.08
CA SER A 194 -30.37 -11.31 -3.20
C SER A 194 -28.99 -11.85 -2.81
N ARG A 195 -28.59 -13.04 -3.32
CA ARG A 195 -27.18 -13.40 -3.35
C ARG A 195 -26.48 -12.43 -4.29
N ARG A 196 -25.94 -11.33 -3.73
CA ARG A 196 -24.80 -10.65 -4.34
C ARG A 196 -23.79 -11.74 -4.69
N ARG A 197 -23.45 -11.84 -5.97
CA ARG A 197 -22.27 -12.61 -6.35
C ARG A 197 -21.13 -11.78 -5.80
N ASP A 198 -20.41 -12.31 -4.83
CA ASP A 198 -19.13 -11.73 -4.42
C ASP A 198 -18.26 -11.76 -5.69
N ASP A 199 -18.12 -10.62 -6.35
CA ASP A 199 -16.99 -10.40 -7.23
C ASP A 199 -15.80 -10.37 -6.27
N ASP A 200 -14.95 -11.37 -6.39
CA ASP A 200 -13.77 -11.57 -5.55
C ASP A 200 -12.92 -10.30 -5.60
N THR A 201 -12.83 -9.57 -4.47
CA THR A 201 -12.23 -8.22 -4.41
C THR A 201 -10.76 -8.22 -4.78
N ASP A 202 -10.11 -9.39 -4.73
CA ASP A 202 -8.71 -9.61 -5.13
C ASP A 202 -8.53 -9.91 -6.62
N THR A 203 -9.60 -10.12 -7.38
CA THR A 203 -9.47 -10.39 -8.83
C THR A 203 -9.45 -9.10 -9.65
N ASN A 204 -8.35 -8.90 -10.39
CA ASN A 204 -8.20 -7.78 -11.32
C ASN A 204 -9.40 -7.68 -12.28
N VAL A 205 -10.04 -6.52 -12.31
CA VAL A 205 -11.22 -6.25 -13.13
C VAL A 205 -10.81 -6.13 -14.60
N THR A 206 -10.94 -7.22 -15.36
CA THR A 206 -10.58 -7.25 -16.80
C THR A 206 -11.76 -6.92 -17.72
N TYR A 207 -12.82 -6.26 -17.25
CA TYR A 207 -14.02 -6.01 -18.06
C TYR A 207 -14.70 -4.68 -17.72
N ILE A 208 -15.24 -4.02 -18.74
CA ILE A 208 -15.96 -2.73 -18.64
C ILE A 208 -17.49 -2.95 -18.57
N ASN A 209 -17.99 -4.02 -19.20
CA ASN A 209 -19.40 -4.40 -19.17
C ASN A 209 -19.57 -5.93 -19.12
N GLU A 210 -20.77 -6.44 -18.81
CA GLU A 210 -21.01 -7.88 -18.69
C GLU A 210 -20.78 -8.65 -19.99
N LYS A 211 -21.03 -8.01 -21.14
CA LYS A 211 -20.76 -8.59 -22.46
C LYS A 211 -19.26 -8.83 -22.65
N ASN A 212 -18.42 -7.86 -22.30
CA ASN A 212 -16.97 -7.97 -22.29
C ASN A 212 -16.48 -8.99 -21.26
N LYS A 213 -17.09 -9.07 -20.07
CA LYS A 213 -16.77 -10.12 -19.08
C LYS A 213 -16.98 -11.51 -19.67
N HIS A 214 -18.11 -11.71 -20.35
CA HIS A 214 -18.45 -13.01 -20.93
C HIS A 214 -17.60 -13.34 -22.16
N PHE A 215 -17.25 -12.34 -22.98
CA PHE A 215 -16.33 -12.47 -24.11
C PHE A 215 -14.91 -12.82 -23.63
N ASN A 216 -14.37 -12.08 -22.67
CA ASN A 216 -13.06 -12.33 -22.08
C ASN A 216 -13.01 -13.71 -21.41
N LYS A 217 -14.09 -14.13 -20.73
CA LYS A 217 -14.21 -15.48 -20.17
C LYS A 217 -14.24 -16.57 -21.24
N LYS A 218 -14.81 -16.32 -22.42
CA LYS A 218 -14.75 -17.25 -23.55
C LYS A 218 -13.35 -17.32 -24.13
N ILE A 219 -12.71 -16.19 -24.41
CA ILE A 219 -11.31 -16.16 -24.90
C ILE A 219 -10.39 -16.90 -23.94
N LYS A 220 -10.51 -16.61 -22.64
CA LYS A 220 -9.73 -17.27 -21.60
C LYS A 220 -9.84 -18.80 -21.68
N ARG A 221 -11.04 -19.35 -21.89
CA ARG A 221 -11.24 -20.81 -22.01
C ARG A 221 -10.59 -21.44 -23.22
N TYR A 222 -10.52 -20.74 -24.35
CA TYR A 222 -10.02 -21.31 -25.60
C TYR A 222 -8.53 -21.06 -25.82
N PHE A 223 -8.01 -19.95 -25.28
CA PHE A 223 -6.68 -19.47 -25.60
C PHE A 223 -5.74 -19.41 -24.40
N ASP A 224 -6.18 -19.59 -23.14
CA ASP A 224 -5.24 -19.54 -22.00
C ASP A 224 -4.15 -20.60 -22.13
N GLU A 225 -4.45 -21.83 -22.54
CA GLU A 225 -3.44 -22.88 -22.67
C GLU A 225 -2.25 -22.47 -23.56
N TYR A 226 -2.49 -21.65 -24.59
CA TYR A 226 -1.47 -21.19 -25.54
C TYR A 226 -0.97 -19.76 -25.28
N THR A 227 -1.73 -18.94 -24.56
CA THR A 227 -1.41 -17.52 -24.34
C THR A 227 -1.02 -17.19 -22.91
N GLN A 228 -1.17 -18.13 -21.97
CA GLN A 228 -0.84 -17.92 -20.57
C GLN A 228 0.65 -17.67 -20.40
N GLU A 229 1.53 -18.47 -21.00
CA GLU A 229 2.98 -18.21 -20.93
C GLU A 229 3.36 -16.88 -21.59
N ILE A 230 2.75 -16.54 -22.73
CA ILE A 230 3.04 -15.26 -23.41
C ILE A 230 2.57 -14.09 -22.54
N ARG A 231 1.39 -14.18 -21.93
CA ARG A 231 0.84 -13.15 -21.06
C ARG A 231 1.64 -13.02 -19.77
N ASP A 232 2.00 -14.14 -19.15
CA ASP A 232 2.84 -14.19 -17.96
C ASP A 232 4.26 -13.68 -18.26
N ASN A 233 4.82 -14.01 -19.41
CA ASN A 233 6.14 -13.51 -19.84
C ASN A 233 6.07 -12.02 -20.21
N LEU A 234 4.98 -11.54 -20.82
CA LEU A 234 4.77 -10.13 -21.11
C LEU A 234 4.51 -9.33 -19.82
N GLU A 235 3.78 -9.90 -18.86
CA GLU A 235 3.59 -9.30 -17.53
C GLU A 235 4.88 -9.32 -16.72
N ARG A 236 5.64 -10.42 -16.72
CA ARG A 236 6.97 -10.48 -16.10
C ARG A 236 7.94 -9.51 -16.77
N ALA A 237 7.91 -9.40 -18.10
CA ALA A 237 8.72 -8.45 -18.86
C ALA A 237 8.27 -7.00 -18.61
N ASN A 238 6.98 -6.72 -18.49
CA ASN A 238 6.45 -5.40 -18.14
C ASN A 238 6.72 -5.04 -16.67
N ILE A 239 6.65 -6.00 -15.75
CA ILE A 239 7.00 -5.81 -14.33
C ILE A 239 8.52 -5.60 -14.21
N ALA A 240 9.33 -6.36 -14.95
CA ALA A 240 10.76 -6.18 -15.02
C ALA A 240 11.14 -4.84 -15.69
N ALA A 241 10.44 -4.44 -16.76
CA ALA A 241 10.63 -3.15 -17.43
C ALA A 241 10.21 -1.97 -16.53
N ARG A 242 9.08 -2.08 -15.81
CA ARG A 242 8.64 -1.09 -14.80
C ARG A 242 9.55 -1.05 -13.56
N ARG A 243 10.28 -2.14 -13.26
CA ARG A 243 11.36 -2.16 -12.25
C ARG A 243 12.69 -1.64 -12.80
N ALA A 244 12.88 -1.62 -14.12
CA ALA A 244 14.10 -1.20 -14.79
C ALA A 244 14.12 0.27 -15.20
N GLU A 245 12.99 0.97 -15.15
CA GLU A 245 12.97 2.42 -15.37
C GLU A 245 13.58 3.14 -14.16
N PRO A 246 14.65 3.93 -14.36
CA PRO A 246 15.32 4.61 -13.27
C PRO A 246 14.37 5.60 -12.59
N GLN A 247 14.07 5.36 -11.32
CA GLN A 247 13.29 6.28 -10.50
C GLN A 247 14.13 7.49 -10.11
N ILE A 248 13.49 8.63 -9.89
CA ILE A 248 14.18 9.83 -9.40
C ILE A 248 14.27 9.71 -7.88
N VAL A 249 15.47 9.90 -7.33
CA VAL A 249 15.72 9.90 -5.89
C VAL A 249 16.09 11.31 -5.45
N LEU A 250 15.27 11.89 -4.59
CA LEU A 250 15.45 13.21 -3.99
C LEU A 250 15.73 13.05 -2.51
N ASP A 251 16.92 13.44 -2.06
CA ASP A 251 17.26 13.58 -0.64
C ASP A 251 17.15 15.05 -0.27
N LEU A 252 16.07 15.38 0.44
CA LEU A 252 15.69 16.74 0.78
C LEU A 252 16.16 17.04 2.21
N GLY A 253 17.31 17.70 2.32
CA GLY A 253 17.78 18.30 3.57
C GLY A 253 17.47 19.79 3.64
N SER A 254 17.42 20.34 4.85
CA SER A 254 17.09 21.77 5.03
C SER A 254 18.14 22.71 4.44
N ARG A 255 19.41 22.30 4.42
CA ARG A 255 20.54 23.10 3.89
C ARG A 255 20.97 22.67 2.49
N VAL A 256 20.89 21.38 2.22
CA VAL A 256 21.39 20.77 0.98
C VAL A 256 20.36 19.77 0.48
N CYS A 257 20.03 19.87 -0.80
CA CYS A 257 19.27 18.88 -1.55
C CYS A 257 20.18 18.09 -2.47
N ARG A 258 19.98 16.78 -2.54
CA ARG A 258 20.68 15.89 -3.46
C ARG A 258 19.67 15.20 -4.36
N ALA A 259 19.98 15.12 -5.65
CA ALA A 259 19.10 14.51 -6.62
C ALA A 259 19.90 13.59 -7.56
N GLY A 260 19.27 12.51 -8.01
CA GLY A 260 19.84 11.60 -9.00
C GLY A 260 18.88 10.48 -9.35
N PHE A 261 19.40 9.45 -10.00
CA PHE A 261 18.59 8.31 -10.43
C PHE A 261 18.86 7.07 -9.58
N SER A 262 17.87 6.20 -9.52
CA SER A 262 17.98 4.84 -9.00
C SER A 262 19.14 4.10 -9.67
N GLY A 263 19.98 3.46 -8.87
CA GLY A 263 21.12 2.65 -9.33
C GLY A 263 22.41 3.44 -9.54
N ASP A 264 22.36 4.78 -9.51
CA ASP A 264 23.57 5.60 -9.53
C ASP A 264 24.30 5.50 -8.17
N ALA A 265 25.63 5.44 -8.22
CA ALA A 265 26.49 5.34 -7.03
C ALA A 265 26.60 6.66 -6.24
N PHE A 266 26.36 7.80 -6.90
CA PHE A 266 26.47 9.15 -6.33
C PHE A 266 25.35 10.04 -6.88
N PRO A 267 24.87 11.03 -6.11
CA PRO A 267 23.90 11.99 -6.62
C PRO A 267 24.49 12.78 -7.79
N ARG A 268 23.67 13.02 -8.82
CA ARG A 268 24.08 13.81 -9.99
C ARG A 268 24.02 15.31 -9.74
N ALA A 269 23.10 15.74 -8.87
CA ALA A 269 22.94 17.12 -8.48
C ALA A 269 23.12 17.29 -6.97
N PHE A 270 23.86 18.33 -6.60
CA PHE A 270 24.05 18.77 -5.23
C PHE A 270 23.71 20.25 -5.16
N LEU A 271 22.69 20.60 -4.39
CA LEU A 271 22.08 21.92 -4.41
C LEU A 271 22.07 22.49 -3.00
N ASP A 272 22.81 23.57 -2.80
CA ASP A 272 22.82 24.32 -1.55
C ASP A 272 21.63 25.29 -1.50
N ALA A 273 20.95 25.36 -0.36
CA ALA A 273 19.78 26.23 -0.17
C ALA A 273 20.06 27.71 -0.51
N ARG A 274 21.26 28.23 -0.25
CA ARG A 274 21.64 29.62 -0.59
C ARG A 274 21.67 29.82 -2.10
N GLU A 275 22.32 28.91 -2.81
CA GLU A 275 22.39 28.95 -4.27
C GLU A 275 21.00 28.80 -4.90
N LEU A 276 20.19 27.92 -4.32
CA LEU A 276 18.82 27.68 -4.74
C LEU A 276 17.96 28.93 -4.55
N GLY A 277 18.00 29.55 -3.37
CA GLY A 277 17.29 30.80 -3.12
C GLY A 277 17.75 31.92 -4.06
N ALA A 278 19.06 32.06 -4.27
CA ALA A 278 19.60 33.08 -5.17
C ALA A 278 19.07 32.90 -6.61
N LYS A 279 18.95 31.65 -7.09
CA LYS A 279 18.45 31.33 -8.43
C LYS A 279 16.92 31.38 -8.54
N ALA A 280 16.20 30.84 -7.56
CA ALA A 280 14.74 30.68 -7.61
C ALA A 280 13.98 31.94 -7.17
N LEU A 281 14.50 32.61 -6.14
CA LEU A 281 13.86 33.71 -5.43
C LEU A 281 14.59 35.06 -5.64
N GLY A 282 15.77 35.05 -6.26
CA GLY A 282 16.58 36.26 -6.45
C GLY A 282 17.24 36.79 -5.17
N ARG A 283 17.24 35.98 -4.09
CA ARG A 283 17.87 36.32 -2.79
C ARG A 283 18.46 35.07 -2.14
N GLU A 284 19.60 35.21 -1.47
CA GLU A 284 20.15 34.10 -0.69
C GLU A 284 19.23 33.77 0.49
N ILE A 285 18.98 32.48 0.70
CA ILE A 285 18.26 31.94 1.87
C ILE A 285 19.19 31.02 2.65
N GLU A 286 19.08 31.01 3.98
CA GLU A 286 19.93 30.17 4.82
C GLU A 286 19.58 28.68 4.68
N ALA A 287 18.29 28.36 4.76
CA ALA A 287 17.74 27.01 4.66
C ALA A 287 16.39 26.99 3.94
N LEU A 288 16.04 25.85 3.36
CA LEU A 288 14.79 25.57 2.65
C LEU A 288 13.56 25.54 3.56
N TRP A 289 13.75 25.21 4.85
CA TRP A 289 12.74 25.29 5.90
C TRP A 289 13.42 25.49 7.25
N THR A 290 12.66 26.00 8.22
CA THR A 290 13.07 26.20 9.61
C THR A 290 12.31 25.23 10.52
N LEU A 291 12.79 25.06 11.76
CA LEU A 291 12.10 24.26 12.79
C LEU A 291 10.93 25.01 13.44
N ASP A 292 10.82 26.33 13.24
CA ASP A 292 9.74 27.13 13.81
C ASP A 292 8.45 26.94 13.01
N TRP A 293 7.54 26.15 13.60
CA TRP A 293 6.27 25.81 12.99
C TRP A 293 5.31 27.00 12.86
N MET A 294 5.42 28.02 13.72
CA MET A 294 4.55 29.21 13.65
C MET A 294 4.95 30.09 12.47
N GLN A 295 6.25 30.24 12.23
CA GLN A 295 6.76 30.93 11.05
C GLN A 295 6.45 30.13 9.76
N ALA A 296 6.65 28.81 9.78
CA ALA A 296 6.37 27.96 8.63
C ALA A 296 4.89 27.99 8.20
N ALA A 297 3.93 28.10 9.13
CA ALA A 297 2.51 28.11 8.78
C ALA A 297 2.02 29.44 8.14
N HIS A 298 2.69 30.56 8.42
CA HIS A 298 2.31 31.89 7.93
C HIS A 298 3.08 32.34 6.68
N ASP A 299 4.09 31.57 6.28
CA ASP A 299 4.94 31.92 5.18
C ASP A 299 4.23 31.64 3.84
N ARG A 300 3.58 32.67 3.29
CA ARG A 300 3.15 32.73 1.87
C ARG A 300 4.30 32.36 0.90
N THR A 301 5.56 32.37 1.39
CA THR A 301 6.75 31.96 0.65
C THR A 301 6.92 30.45 0.48
N LEU A 302 6.16 29.56 1.16
CA LEU A 302 6.21 28.12 0.87
C LEU A 302 5.66 27.78 -0.52
N GLN A 303 4.67 28.53 -1.02
CA GLN A 303 4.23 28.42 -2.41
C GLN A 303 5.23 29.05 -3.40
N GLU A 304 6.00 30.07 -3.00
CA GLU A 304 7.08 30.61 -3.84
C GLU A 304 8.28 29.64 -3.93
N ARG A 305 8.49 28.80 -2.90
CA ARG A 305 9.46 27.69 -2.87
C ARG A 305 9.09 26.50 -3.78
N HIS A 306 7.93 26.51 -4.44
CA HIS A 306 7.59 25.49 -5.46
C HIS A 306 8.61 25.41 -6.62
N ARG A 307 9.41 26.47 -6.86
CA ARG A 307 10.49 26.48 -7.87
C ARG A 307 11.72 25.66 -7.48
N ASP A 308 11.92 25.43 -6.19
CA ASP A 308 13.14 24.83 -5.63
C ASP A 308 13.27 23.34 -5.99
N LEU A 309 12.17 22.59 -5.92
CA LEU A 309 12.14 21.19 -6.35
C LEU A 309 12.16 21.04 -7.87
N ARG A 310 11.56 21.99 -8.59
CA ARG A 310 11.65 22.03 -10.06
C ARG A 310 13.11 22.18 -10.50
N LEU A 311 13.88 23.05 -9.84
CA LEU A 311 15.31 23.19 -10.11
C LEU A 311 16.05 21.85 -9.94
N CYS A 312 15.73 21.07 -8.90
CA CYS A 312 16.32 19.74 -8.70
C CYS A 312 16.13 18.84 -9.94
N LEU A 313 14.96 18.87 -10.57
CA LEU A 313 14.67 18.11 -11.79
C LEU A 313 15.33 18.69 -13.04
N GLU A 314 15.43 20.02 -13.12
CA GLU A 314 16.15 20.71 -14.22
C GLU A 314 17.63 20.31 -14.25
N TYR A 315 18.30 20.20 -13.09
CA TYR A 315 19.68 19.70 -13.03
C TYR A 315 19.82 18.24 -13.44
N LEU A 316 18.78 17.43 -13.24
CA LEU A 316 18.75 16.04 -13.68
C LEU A 316 18.41 15.89 -15.17
N PHE A 317 17.98 16.97 -15.83
CA PHE A 317 17.38 16.94 -17.17
C PHE A 317 16.27 15.87 -17.25
N ALA A 318 15.50 15.73 -16.17
CA ALA A 318 14.51 14.67 -15.99
C ALA A 318 13.10 15.23 -15.97
N ASP A 319 12.18 14.52 -16.64
CA ASP A 319 10.75 14.80 -16.54
C ASP A 319 10.13 13.93 -15.45
N ALA A 320 9.57 14.59 -14.41
CA ALA A 320 8.89 13.90 -13.33
C ALA A 320 7.59 13.21 -13.80
N GLN A 321 6.97 13.63 -14.91
CA GLN A 321 5.76 12.97 -15.42
C GLN A 321 6.00 11.55 -15.89
N ALA A 322 7.22 11.27 -16.35
CA ALA A 322 7.58 9.98 -16.94
C ALA A 322 7.98 8.94 -15.89
N THR A 323 8.36 9.34 -14.67
CA THR A 323 9.00 8.45 -13.70
C THR A 323 8.49 8.68 -12.27
N ARG A 324 8.65 7.66 -11.42
CA ARG A 324 8.27 7.75 -10.01
C ARG A 324 9.36 8.48 -9.24
N VAL A 325 8.96 9.21 -8.19
CA VAL A 325 9.87 9.98 -7.35
C VAL A 325 9.91 9.39 -5.95
N LEU A 326 11.09 9.01 -5.48
CA LEU A 326 11.35 8.73 -4.07
C LEU A 326 11.89 9.99 -3.39
N VAL A 327 11.27 10.37 -2.29
CA VAL A 327 11.73 11.44 -1.41
C VAL A 327 12.26 10.85 -0.12
N ALA A 328 13.57 10.97 0.10
CA ALA A 328 14.20 10.71 1.38
C ALA A 328 14.00 11.94 2.28
N HIS A 329 13.39 11.74 3.45
CA HIS A 329 13.07 12.83 4.39
C HIS A 329 13.43 12.50 5.84
N SER A 330 13.61 13.54 6.67
CA SER A 330 13.76 13.37 8.12
C SER A 330 12.47 12.78 8.73
N PRO A 331 12.55 11.87 9.71
CA PRO A 331 11.37 11.30 10.38
C PRO A 331 10.51 12.35 11.10
N LEU A 332 11.09 13.51 11.43
CA LEU A 332 10.39 14.62 12.09
C LEU A 332 10.00 15.73 11.12
N LEU A 333 10.02 15.46 9.82
CA LEU A 333 9.56 16.42 8.82
C LEU A 333 8.10 16.79 9.08
N MET A 334 7.84 18.10 9.19
CA MET A 334 6.51 18.63 9.39
C MET A 334 5.55 18.19 8.29
N GLU A 335 4.32 17.83 8.67
CA GLU A 335 3.26 17.42 7.74
C GLU A 335 3.02 18.47 6.65
N ALA A 336 3.00 19.75 7.01
CA ALA A 336 2.80 20.86 6.07
C ALA A 336 3.87 20.90 4.96
N VAL A 337 5.13 20.61 5.31
CA VAL A 337 6.24 20.56 4.34
C VAL A 337 6.12 19.31 3.47
N ARG A 338 5.69 18.18 4.04
CA ARG A 338 5.44 16.95 3.27
C ARG A 338 4.30 17.14 2.27
N GLN A 339 3.20 17.78 2.66
CA GLN A 339 2.10 18.12 1.78
C GLN A 339 2.54 19.05 0.65
N LEU A 340 3.40 20.03 0.95
CA LEU A 340 3.98 20.90 -0.08
C LEU A 340 4.77 20.10 -1.12
N PHE A 341 5.56 19.11 -0.70
CA PHE A 341 6.29 18.26 -1.64
C PHE A 341 5.35 17.48 -2.56
N CYS A 342 4.23 16.97 -2.04
CA CYS A 342 3.19 16.35 -2.85
C CYS A 342 2.54 17.33 -3.82
N ASP A 343 2.16 18.53 -3.38
CA ASP A 343 1.59 19.57 -4.23
C ASP A 343 2.52 19.94 -5.40
N VAL A 344 3.82 20.03 -5.13
CA VAL A 344 4.81 20.33 -6.17
C VAL A 344 5.00 19.15 -7.12
N LEU A 345 5.30 17.97 -6.58
CA LEU A 345 5.70 16.81 -7.39
C LEU A 345 4.50 16.21 -8.14
N ILE A 346 3.35 16.05 -7.48
CA ILE A 346 2.14 15.47 -8.07
C ILE A 346 1.33 16.57 -8.76
N GLY A 347 1.07 17.67 -8.05
CA GLY A 347 0.18 18.74 -8.53
C GLY A 347 0.75 19.51 -9.71
N ASN A 348 1.96 20.07 -9.55
CA ASN A 348 2.56 20.93 -10.57
C ASN A 348 3.40 20.16 -11.60
N LEU A 349 4.24 19.24 -11.13
CA LEU A 349 5.17 18.50 -11.98
C LEU A 349 4.57 17.23 -12.57
N GLY A 350 3.39 16.81 -12.10
CA GLY A 350 2.62 15.72 -12.69
C GLY A 350 3.20 14.32 -12.46
N ALA A 351 4.05 14.15 -11.43
CA ALA A 351 4.63 12.86 -11.09
C ALA A 351 3.54 11.80 -10.87
N PRO A 352 3.66 10.59 -11.47
CA PRO A 352 2.64 9.55 -11.34
C PRO A 352 2.49 9.05 -9.90
N ARG A 353 3.60 9.03 -9.15
CA ARG A 353 3.66 8.59 -7.76
C ARG A 353 4.85 9.22 -7.04
N VAL A 354 4.63 9.61 -5.79
CA VAL A 354 5.66 10.05 -4.85
C VAL A 354 5.68 9.12 -3.65
N SER A 355 6.84 8.56 -3.33
CA SER A 355 7.05 7.71 -2.16
C SER A 355 7.94 8.43 -1.15
N PHE A 356 7.69 8.22 0.14
CA PHE A 356 8.45 8.78 1.25
C PHE A 356 9.10 7.67 2.07
N ILE A 357 10.41 7.78 2.29
CA ILE A 357 11.17 6.89 3.17
C ILE A 357 12.07 7.76 4.06
N ASP A 358 12.23 7.35 5.31
CA ASP A 358 13.07 8.06 6.26
C ASP A 358 14.56 7.96 5.91
N THR A 359 15.27 9.09 6.05
CA THR A 359 16.70 9.21 5.74
C THR A 359 17.57 8.22 6.53
N HIS A 360 17.14 7.86 7.73
CA HIS A 360 17.90 7.01 8.66
C HIS A 360 17.88 5.55 8.21
N THR A 361 16.72 5.03 7.84
CA THR A 361 16.57 3.68 7.27
C THR A 361 17.30 3.57 5.95
N LEU A 362 17.25 4.59 5.10
CA LEU A 362 18.03 4.62 3.86
C LEU A 362 19.53 4.64 4.15
N ALA A 363 19.99 5.49 5.07
CA ALA A 363 21.40 5.56 5.43
C ALA A 363 21.94 4.23 5.96
N LEU A 364 21.16 3.53 6.81
CA LEU A 364 21.53 2.21 7.31
C LEU A 364 21.54 1.16 6.18
N LEU A 365 20.55 1.20 5.29
CA LEU A 365 20.47 0.33 4.12
C LEU A 365 21.70 0.50 3.19
N ALA A 366 22.21 1.72 3.04
CA ALA A 366 23.42 1.99 2.26
C ALA A 366 24.66 1.24 2.78
N THR A 367 24.69 0.90 4.09
CA THR A 367 25.75 0.09 4.70
C THR A 367 25.52 -1.42 4.58
N GLY A 368 24.39 -1.84 4.01
CA GLY A 368 24.00 -3.25 3.91
C GLY A 368 23.52 -3.87 5.22
N ARG A 369 23.18 -3.04 6.22
CA ARG A 369 22.63 -3.49 7.50
C ARG A 369 21.14 -3.17 7.60
N MET A 370 20.42 -3.99 8.36
CA MET A 370 18.98 -3.81 8.65
C MET A 370 18.71 -3.48 10.11
N THR A 371 19.67 -3.73 11.01
CA THR A 371 19.61 -3.41 12.44
C THR A 371 20.79 -2.50 12.78
N GLY A 372 20.52 -1.42 13.53
CA GLY A 372 21.55 -0.50 13.99
C GLY A 372 20.99 0.79 14.57
N LEU A 373 21.86 1.57 15.22
CA LEU A 373 21.55 2.89 15.75
C LEU A 373 22.07 3.95 14.78
N VAL A 374 21.18 4.76 14.21
CA VAL A 374 21.58 5.84 13.28
C VAL A 374 21.59 7.17 14.04
N VAL A 375 22.73 7.85 14.04
CA VAL A 375 22.91 9.20 14.60
C VAL A 375 23.15 10.14 13.42
N ASP A 376 22.11 10.86 13.01
CA ASP A 376 22.13 11.82 11.92
C ASP A 376 22.37 13.24 12.45
N CYS A 377 23.59 13.74 12.29
CA CYS A 377 23.97 15.10 12.67
C CYS A 377 23.74 16.05 11.47
N GLY A 378 22.49 16.50 11.33
CA GLY A 378 22.01 17.34 10.23
C GLY A 378 22.40 18.81 10.36
N TYR A 379 21.63 19.69 9.70
CA TYR A 379 21.85 21.14 9.77
C TYR A 379 21.18 21.77 11.01
N TRP A 380 19.87 21.57 11.17
CA TRP A 380 19.11 22.17 12.27
C TRP A 380 19.10 21.35 13.55
N GLU A 381 19.09 20.03 13.42
CA GLU A 381 18.98 19.09 14.53
C GLU A 381 19.84 17.86 14.29
N THR A 382 20.21 17.22 15.39
CA THR A 382 20.80 15.89 15.42
C THR A 382 19.72 14.91 15.87
N VAL A 383 19.45 13.90 15.05
CA VAL A 383 18.41 12.90 15.29
C VAL A 383 19.05 11.55 15.53
N VAL A 384 18.63 10.87 16.58
CA VAL A 384 19.05 9.51 16.91
C VAL A 384 17.85 8.58 16.74
N LEU A 385 17.93 7.69 15.75
CA LEU A 385 16.87 6.73 15.45
C LEU A 385 17.42 5.30 15.45
N PRO A 386 17.00 4.45 16.40
CA PRO A 386 17.29 3.03 16.35
C PRO A 386 16.40 2.32 15.34
N ILE A 387 16.99 1.40 14.59
CA ILE A 387 16.34 0.60 13.57
C ILE A 387 16.59 -0.87 13.88
N TYR A 388 15.53 -1.67 13.90
CA TYR A 388 15.61 -3.09 14.19
C TYR A 388 14.90 -3.88 13.09
N ALA A 389 15.62 -4.81 12.45
CA ALA A 389 15.09 -5.62 11.34
C ALA A 389 14.39 -4.80 10.24
N GLY A 390 14.95 -3.63 9.89
CA GLY A 390 14.42 -2.71 8.89
C GLY A 390 13.22 -1.88 9.33
N ARG A 391 12.88 -1.90 10.62
CA ARG A 391 11.80 -1.10 11.19
C ARG A 391 12.37 0.00 12.08
N PRO A 392 12.11 1.28 11.78
CA PRO A 392 12.49 2.37 12.67
C PRO A 392 11.66 2.32 13.96
N LEU A 393 12.34 2.39 15.10
CA LEU A 393 11.71 2.39 16.43
C LEU A 393 11.47 3.85 16.87
N PHE A 394 10.45 4.48 16.30
CA PHE A 394 10.12 5.88 16.56
C PHE A 394 9.86 6.20 18.04
N GLU A 395 9.39 5.24 18.83
CA GLU A 395 9.21 5.40 20.30
C GLU A 395 10.53 5.68 21.03
N CYS A 396 11.64 5.25 20.46
CA CYS A 396 12.99 5.41 21.01
C CYS A 396 13.77 6.55 20.35
N ILE A 397 13.13 7.36 19.48
CA ILE A 397 13.78 8.50 18.85
C ILE A 397 14.20 9.54 19.90
N ALA A 398 15.39 10.11 19.74
CA ALA A 398 15.86 11.23 20.54
C ALA A 398 16.43 12.31 19.62
N THR A 399 16.27 13.58 19.98
CA THR A 399 16.74 14.71 19.19
C THR A 399 17.39 15.78 20.05
N THR A 400 18.27 16.56 19.41
CA THR A 400 18.85 17.77 19.99
C THR A 400 19.07 18.82 18.91
N PRO A 401 18.85 20.11 19.19
CA PRO A 401 19.17 21.20 18.25
C PRO A 401 20.70 21.39 18.06
N ARG A 402 21.54 20.65 18.79
CA ARG A 402 23.00 20.68 18.63
C ARG A 402 23.41 19.98 17.33
N ALA A 403 23.46 20.78 16.26
CA ALA A 403 23.77 20.35 14.90
C ALA A 403 24.67 21.37 14.17
N ALA A 404 24.77 21.28 12.84
CA ALA A 404 25.68 22.13 12.07
C ALA A 404 25.38 23.64 12.18
N HIS A 405 24.11 24.03 12.30
CA HIS A 405 23.74 25.43 12.49
C HIS A 405 24.31 25.98 13.82
N ARG A 406 24.24 25.22 14.92
CA ARG A 406 24.84 25.64 16.21
C ARG A 406 26.36 25.80 16.13
N LEU A 407 27.04 24.94 15.37
CA LEU A 407 28.47 25.11 15.08
C LEU A 407 28.73 26.44 14.34
N ALA A 408 27.92 26.75 13.32
CA ALA A 408 28.06 27.96 12.53
C ALA A 408 27.80 29.22 13.37
N THR A 409 26.73 29.24 14.16
CA THR A 409 26.41 30.37 15.06
C THR A 409 27.50 30.57 16.12
N CYS A 410 28.00 29.48 16.73
CA CYS A 410 29.08 29.57 17.72
C CYS A 410 30.38 30.11 17.08
N THR A 411 30.74 29.60 15.90
CA THR A 411 31.91 30.08 15.16
C THR A 411 31.79 31.56 14.84
N ALA A 412 30.62 32.02 14.38
CA ALA A 412 30.36 33.43 14.09
C ALA A 412 30.45 34.30 15.35
N ALA A 413 29.91 33.83 16.48
CA ALA A 413 29.97 34.55 17.75
C ALA A 413 31.40 34.70 18.28
N LEU A 414 32.19 33.61 18.24
CA LEU A 414 33.60 33.63 18.69
C LEU A 414 34.47 34.50 17.77
N LEU A 415 34.28 34.42 16.46
CA LEU A 415 34.96 35.32 15.52
C LEU A 415 34.54 36.79 15.73
N GLY A 416 33.28 37.03 16.09
CA GLY A 416 32.72 38.33 16.49
C GLY A 416 33.44 39.02 17.64
N GLN A 417 33.96 38.23 18.59
CA GLN A 417 34.67 38.75 19.76
C GLN A 417 36.11 39.14 19.44
N GLU A 418 36.75 38.43 18.50
CA GLU A 418 38.18 38.60 18.20
C GLU A 418 38.45 39.48 16.98
N MET A 419 37.50 39.56 16.02
CA MET A 419 37.68 40.22 14.73
C MET A 419 36.71 41.40 14.53
N PRO A 420 37.12 42.46 13.81
CA PRO A 420 36.22 43.58 13.48
C PRO A 420 35.02 43.14 12.63
N ALA A 421 33.84 43.71 12.91
CA ALA A 421 32.56 43.39 12.23
C ALA A 421 32.62 43.46 10.69
N ALA A 422 33.41 44.38 10.13
CA ALA A 422 33.57 44.55 8.67
C ALA A 422 34.20 43.33 7.95
N LEU A 423 34.94 42.48 8.65
CA LEU A 423 35.47 41.22 8.11
C LEU A 423 34.46 40.08 8.21
N LEU A 424 33.50 40.15 9.14
CA LEU A 424 32.54 39.10 9.43
C LEU A 424 31.37 39.07 8.44
N GLU A 425 30.81 40.25 8.10
CA GLU A 425 29.72 40.36 7.10
C GLU A 425 30.07 39.77 5.74
N ARG A 426 31.37 39.62 5.43
CA ARG A 426 31.88 39.17 4.12
C ARG A 426 32.50 37.77 4.15
N CYS A 427 32.71 37.18 5.34
CA CYS A 427 33.43 35.90 5.51
C CYS A 427 32.62 34.81 6.20
N VAL A 428 31.49 35.11 6.87
CA VAL A 428 30.63 34.11 7.52
C VAL A 428 29.80 33.36 6.46
N THR A 429 30.49 32.61 5.63
CA THR A 429 29.93 31.43 4.98
C THR A 429 30.45 30.24 5.77
N GLU A 430 29.58 29.27 6.02
CA GLU A 430 29.81 28.05 6.82
C GLU A 430 31.00 27.21 6.35
N SER A 431 31.62 27.58 5.22
CA SER A 431 32.94 27.17 4.73
C SER A 431 34.09 27.25 5.75
N LEU A 432 33.90 27.95 6.88
CA LEU A 432 34.89 28.13 7.95
C LEU A 432 35.03 26.95 8.92
N VAL A 433 34.07 26.01 8.95
CA VAL A 433 34.10 24.90 9.92
C VAL A 433 34.69 23.63 9.31
N VAL A 434 35.96 23.67 8.87
CA VAL A 434 36.72 22.42 8.66
C VAL A 434 38.19 22.64 9.02
N SER A 435 38.58 22.21 10.22
CA SER A 435 39.53 21.10 10.43
C SER A 435 39.82 20.95 11.93
N ALA A 436 39.93 19.68 12.33
CA ALA A 436 40.24 19.16 13.65
C ALA A 436 39.18 19.43 14.73
N MET A 437 38.40 18.38 15.05
CA MET A 437 37.94 18.20 16.43
C MET A 437 39.16 18.10 17.35
N PRO A 438 39.09 18.62 18.58
CA PRO A 438 40.13 18.37 19.56
C PRO A 438 40.36 16.86 19.75
N THR A 439 41.64 16.49 19.82
CA THR A 439 42.03 15.19 20.42
C THR A 439 42.00 15.30 21.97
N SER A 440 42.01 16.53 22.49
CA SER A 440 41.94 16.89 23.91
C SER A 440 40.55 16.62 24.47
N GLN A 441 40.47 15.73 25.47
CA GLN A 441 39.29 15.52 26.31
C GLN A 441 39.12 16.67 27.31
N PHE A 442 39.04 17.92 26.85
CA PHE A 442 38.74 19.01 27.76
C PHE A 442 37.25 18.96 28.13
N ALA A 443 36.97 18.30 29.25
CA ALA A 443 35.69 18.39 29.93
C ALA A 443 35.57 19.81 30.52
N SER A 444 35.17 20.79 29.70
CA SER A 444 34.87 22.12 30.21
C SER A 444 33.39 22.19 30.60
N THR A 445 33.04 21.74 31.79
CA THR A 445 31.70 21.84 32.37
C THR A 445 31.26 23.28 32.72
N LEU A 446 31.95 24.31 32.20
CA LEU A 446 31.77 25.70 32.62
C LEU A 446 31.71 26.63 31.41
N PRO A 447 30.79 27.62 31.40
CA PRO A 447 30.78 28.68 30.41
C PRO A 447 32.08 29.51 30.45
N LEU A 448 32.41 30.14 29.32
CA LEU A 448 33.49 31.13 29.18
C LEU A 448 33.19 32.46 29.90
N ASP A 449 32.43 32.45 30.99
CA ASP A 449 31.97 33.67 31.67
C ASP A 449 33.11 34.40 32.39
N THR A 450 34.24 33.73 32.59
CA THR A 450 35.44 34.34 33.18
C THR A 450 36.55 34.46 32.14
N GLU A 451 37.11 35.66 32.01
CA GLU A 451 38.27 35.93 31.13
C GLU A 451 39.46 34.98 31.40
N ALA A 452 39.62 34.56 32.65
CA ALA A 452 40.63 33.58 33.06
C ALA A 452 40.44 32.21 32.39
N PHE A 453 39.19 31.75 32.25
CA PHE A 453 38.88 30.49 31.58
C PHE A 453 39.11 30.60 30.08
N ALA A 454 38.74 31.73 29.48
CA ALA A 454 39.03 32.02 28.07
C ALA A 454 40.53 32.01 27.78
N ALA A 455 41.33 32.65 28.63
CA ALA A 455 42.78 32.66 28.50
C ALA A 455 43.39 31.26 28.66
N ALA A 456 42.93 30.47 29.64
CA ALA A 456 43.39 29.10 29.86
C ALA A 456 43.07 28.18 28.67
N TYR A 457 41.85 28.27 28.14
CA TYR A 457 41.44 27.51 26.96
C TYR A 457 42.27 27.87 25.73
N LYS A 458 42.46 29.18 25.47
CA LYS A 458 43.31 29.67 24.37
C LYS A 458 44.74 29.14 24.46
N ALA A 459 45.32 29.07 25.67
CA ALA A 459 46.68 28.59 25.88
C ALA A 459 46.83 27.07 25.70
N GLN A 460 45.74 26.32 25.85
CA GLN A 460 45.73 24.86 25.84
C GLN A 460 45.18 24.23 24.56
N ALA A 461 44.60 25.05 23.68
CA ALA A 461 44.09 24.61 22.40
C ALA A 461 45.18 23.93 21.57
N SER A 462 44.85 22.76 21.01
CA SER A 462 45.77 21.92 20.24
C SER A 462 45.57 22.07 18.74
N ALA A 463 44.42 22.62 18.30
CA ALA A 463 44.13 22.77 16.88
C ALA A 463 45.06 23.82 16.23
N PRO A 464 45.54 23.59 15.00
CA PRO A 464 46.35 24.57 14.28
C PRO A 464 45.48 25.73 13.79
N ASP A 465 46.09 26.88 13.56
CA ASP A 465 45.43 28.00 12.88
C ASP A 465 45.12 27.65 11.42
N PHE A 466 43.99 28.15 10.92
CA PHE A 466 43.53 27.87 9.56
C PHE A 466 43.34 29.17 8.78
N ALA A 467 43.95 29.26 7.60
CA ALA A 467 43.82 30.39 6.71
C ALA A 467 42.79 30.08 5.60
N LEU A 468 41.62 30.71 5.66
CA LEU A 468 40.61 30.62 4.61
C LEU A 468 40.79 31.74 3.60
N ARG A 469 40.99 31.39 2.33
CA ARG A 469 41.01 32.37 1.24
C ARG A 469 39.58 32.72 0.84
N THR A 470 39.17 33.96 1.10
CA THR A 470 37.87 34.50 0.69
C THR A 470 38.03 35.36 -0.56
N LYS A 471 36.91 35.78 -1.17
CA LYS A 471 36.92 36.70 -2.32
C LYS A 471 37.53 38.07 -1.98
N THR A 472 37.68 38.38 -0.70
CA THR A 472 37.97 39.71 -0.17
C THR A 472 39.29 39.78 0.57
N GLY A 473 39.94 38.63 0.83
CA GLY A 473 41.20 38.52 1.54
C GLY A 473 41.49 37.10 2.01
N THR A 474 42.44 36.96 2.94
CA THR A 474 42.67 35.71 3.67
C THR A 474 42.21 35.90 5.11
N LEU A 475 41.24 35.10 5.55
CA LEU A 475 40.77 35.09 6.92
C LEU A 475 41.58 34.06 7.71
N HIS A 476 42.31 34.53 8.71
CA HIS A 476 43.02 33.65 9.65
C HIS A 476 42.09 33.33 10.81
N VAL A 477 41.75 32.05 10.95
CA VAL A 477 40.93 31.50 12.03
C VAL A 477 41.86 30.83 13.05
N PRO A 478 41.95 31.38 14.27
CA PRO A 478 42.69 30.75 15.35
C PRO A 478 42.22 29.32 15.63
N GLY A 479 43.17 28.43 15.93
CA GLY A 479 42.89 27.03 16.22
C GLY A 479 41.89 26.81 17.36
N TRP A 480 42.04 27.58 18.45
CA TRP A 480 41.17 27.48 19.63
C TRP A 480 39.69 27.80 19.33
N ILE A 481 39.39 28.67 18.35
CA ILE A 481 38.01 28.99 17.94
C ILE A 481 37.38 27.77 17.28
N ARG A 482 38.14 27.06 16.44
CA ARG A 482 37.69 25.88 15.70
C ARG A 482 37.42 24.72 16.66
N GLU A 483 38.34 24.53 17.60
CA GLU A 483 38.24 23.54 18.67
C GLU A 483 37.02 23.83 19.57
N ARG A 484 36.82 25.08 20.00
CA ARG A 484 35.67 25.47 20.85
C ARG A 484 34.34 25.38 20.12
N ALA A 485 34.28 25.79 18.85
CA ALA A 485 33.07 25.69 18.06
C ALA A 485 32.60 24.23 17.94
N ALA A 486 33.53 23.31 17.67
CA ALA A 486 33.29 21.87 17.66
C ALA A 486 32.83 21.31 19.02
N GLU A 487 33.34 21.87 20.12
CA GLU A 487 33.03 21.42 21.48
C GLU A 487 31.56 21.60 21.83
N VAL A 488 30.85 22.56 21.22
CA VAL A 488 29.42 22.79 21.45
C VAL A 488 28.57 21.54 21.20
N LEU A 489 28.98 20.61 20.35
CA LEU A 489 28.23 19.36 20.13
C LEU A 489 28.33 18.37 21.30
N PHE A 490 29.37 18.49 22.12
CA PHE A 490 29.74 17.54 23.17
C PHE A 490 29.79 18.13 24.58
N ASP A 491 29.80 19.46 24.71
CA ASP A 491 29.79 20.18 25.99
C ASP A 491 28.57 19.79 26.82
N ALA A 492 28.63 19.90 28.15
CA ALA A 492 27.44 19.72 28.98
C ALA A 492 26.33 20.66 28.49
N GLY A 493 25.14 20.11 28.27
CA GLY A 493 23.98 20.88 27.83
C GLY A 493 22.94 20.98 28.92
N ASP A 494 22.07 21.97 28.76
CA ASP A 494 20.86 22.09 29.58
C ASP A 494 19.86 21.00 29.19
N GLU A 495 18.77 20.86 29.96
CA GLU A 495 17.74 19.83 29.72
C GLU A 495 17.15 19.91 28.29
N ASP A 496 17.03 21.12 27.73
CA ASP A 496 16.49 21.37 26.39
C ASP A 496 17.53 21.28 25.25
N GLU A 497 18.84 21.42 25.57
CA GLU A 497 19.94 21.37 24.60
C GLU A 497 20.96 20.29 24.96
N THR A 498 20.49 19.06 25.17
CA THR A 498 21.37 17.92 25.49
C THR A 498 22.45 17.72 24.42
N ASN A 499 23.65 17.32 24.83
CA ASN A 499 24.72 17.02 23.88
C ASN A 499 24.45 15.75 23.07
N VAL A 500 25.18 15.57 21.97
CA VAL A 500 24.93 14.49 21.01
C VAL A 500 25.08 13.11 21.68
N VAL A 501 26.00 12.97 22.64
CA VAL A 501 26.21 11.73 23.40
C VAL A 501 25.07 11.45 24.37
N ALA A 502 24.63 12.44 25.13
CA ALA A 502 23.51 12.34 26.06
C ALA A 502 22.20 12.03 25.32
N CYS A 503 21.95 12.69 24.19
CA CYS A 503 20.83 12.40 23.30
C CYS A 503 20.86 10.93 22.82
N THR A 504 22.03 10.44 22.43
CA THR A 504 22.22 9.03 22.05
C THR A 504 21.91 8.09 23.21
N LEU A 505 22.45 8.36 24.41
CA LEU A 505 22.20 7.57 25.61
C LEU A 505 20.72 7.58 26.02
N GLN A 506 20.01 8.69 25.80
CA GLN A 506 18.57 8.80 26.05
C GLN A 506 17.79 7.86 25.12
N SER A 507 18.16 7.79 23.84
CA SER A 507 17.58 6.83 22.89
C SER A 507 17.85 5.39 23.33
N ILE A 508 19.09 5.07 23.72
CA ILE A 508 19.48 3.73 24.19
C ILE A 508 18.73 3.35 25.48
N ALA A 509 18.51 4.31 26.38
CA ALA A 509 17.77 4.07 27.62
C ALA A 509 16.30 3.70 27.38
N ARG A 510 15.70 4.19 26.29
CA ARG A 510 14.32 3.86 25.87
C ARG A 510 14.21 2.51 25.17
N LEU A 511 15.31 1.97 24.62
CA LEU A 511 15.29 0.67 23.92
C LEU A 511 14.94 -0.50 24.84
N PRO A 512 14.20 -1.51 24.35
CA PRO A 512 14.04 -2.79 25.04
C PRO A 512 15.40 -3.46 25.31
N LEU A 513 15.54 -4.15 26.45
CA LEU A 513 16.83 -4.72 26.88
C LEU A 513 17.39 -5.74 25.87
N ASP A 514 16.51 -6.49 25.20
CA ASP A 514 16.89 -7.57 24.28
C ASP A 514 17.48 -7.05 22.95
N THR A 515 17.02 -5.90 22.46
CA THR A 515 17.45 -5.35 21.17
C THR A 515 18.71 -4.49 21.28
N ARG A 516 19.04 -3.99 22.48
CA ARG A 516 20.18 -3.08 22.71
C ARG A 516 21.50 -3.63 22.19
N ARG A 517 21.80 -4.91 22.42
CA ARG A 517 23.08 -5.50 22.00
C ARG A 517 23.24 -5.49 20.48
N GLU A 518 22.21 -5.90 19.74
CA GLU A 518 22.26 -5.96 18.28
C GLU A 518 22.29 -4.58 17.65
N ILE A 519 21.53 -3.63 18.20
CA ILE A 519 21.49 -2.23 17.74
C ILE A 519 22.83 -1.53 17.99
N LEU A 520 23.46 -1.76 19.15
CA LEU A 520 24.73 -1.11 19.54
C LEU A 520 25.97 -1.72 18.88
N ASP A 521 25.87 -2.92 18.31
CA ASP A 521 26.91 -3.49 17.45
C ASP A 521 27.07 -2.72 16.11
N ALA A 522 26.11 -1.84 15.81
CA ALA A 522 25.97 -1.16 14.55
C ALA A 522 25.58 0.31 14.73
N VAL A 523 26.46 1.15 15.27
CA VAL A 523 26.20 2.59 15.37
C VAL A 523 26.69 3.30 14.10
N LEU A 524 25.76 3.84 13.32
CA LEU A 524 26.02 4.59 12.11
C LEU A 524 25.99 6.10 12.40
N LEU A 525 27.09 6.79 12.10
CA LEU A 525 27.14 8.26 12.11
C LEU A 525 26.90 8.78 10.69
N THR A 526 25.89 9.63 10.52
CA THR A 526 25.51 10.25 9.24
C THR A 526 25.27 11.75 9.42
N GLY A 527 25.10 12.47 8.31
CA GLY A 527 24.85 13.91 8.29
C GLY A 527 26.12 14.76 8.19
N GLY A 528 25.94 16.04 7.84
CA GLY A 528 27.05 16.95 7.52
C GLY A 528 27.99 17.23 8.69
N ALA A 529 27.46 17.41 9.90
CA ALA A 529 28.28 17.69 11.09
C ALA A 529 29.10 16.47 11.55
N SER A 530 28.65 15.25 11.24
CA SER A 530 29.40 14.02 11.57
C SER A 530 30.69 13.86 10.76
N MET A 531 30.85 14.62 9.66
CA MET A 531 32.05 14.60 8.81
C MET A 531 33.24 15.34 9.40
N LEU A 532 33.09 15.98 10.57
CA LEU A 532 34.19 16.67 11.23
C LEU A 532 35.33 15.69 11.55
N PRO A 533 36.60 16.03 11.24
CA PRO A 533 37.73 15.13 11.50
C PRO A 533 37.85 14.81 13.00
N GLY A 534 37.82 13.52 13.35
CA GLY A 534 37.89 13.06 14.74
C GLY A 534 36.54 12.92 15.46
N PHE A 535 35.42 13.32 14.82
CA PHE A 535 34.08 13.24 15.41
C PHE A 535 33.71 11.81 15.81
N ALA A 536 33.89 10.85 14.91
CA ALA A 536 33.55 9.45 15.14
C ALA A 536 34.34 8.82 16.31
N ALA A 537 35.65 9.02 16.34
CA ALA A 537 36.52 8.49 17.39
C ALA A 537 36.18 9.10 18.76
N ARG A 538 35.89 10.41 18.80
CA ARG A 538 35.49 11.10 20.01
C ARG A 538 34.12 10.63 20.52
N PHE A 539 33.15 10.55 19.62
CA PHE A 539 31.80 10.08 19.93
C PHE A 539 31.84 8.66 20.51
N GLU A 540 32.56 7.75 19.86
CA GLU A 540 32.73 6.37 20.33
C GLU A 540 33.39 6.31 21.70
N ALA A 541 34.45 7.08 21.93
CA ALA A 541 35.15 7.12 23.22
C ALA A 541 34.23 7.62 24.35
N GLN A 542 33.43 8.67 24.11
CA GLN A 542 32.54 9.23 25.13
C GLN A 542 31.33 8.33 25.41
N VAL A 543 30.71 7.76 24.39
CA VAL A 543 29.61 6.80 24.56
C VAL A 543 30.11 5.59 25.35
N ASN A 544 31.26 5.02 24.98
CA ASN A 544 31.83 3.86 25.67
C ASN A 544 32.31 4.18 27.10
N SER A 545 32.78 5.40 27.36
CA SER A 545 33.11 5.85 28.72
C SER A 545 31.89 5.78 29.65
N VAL A 546 30.72 6.23 29.17
CA VAL A 546 29.48 6.21 29.96
C VAL A 546 28.88 4.80 30.07
N LEU A 547 28.93 4.01 29.00
CA LEU A 547 28.45 2.63 29.00
C LEU A 547 29.33 1.70 29.86
N GLY A 548 30.64 1.95 29.91
CA GLY A 548 31.60 1.18 30.70
C GLY A 548 31.67 1.55 32.19
N ALA A 549 30.96 2.60 32.62
CA ALA A 549 30.99 3.06 34.01
C ALA A 549 30.38 2.01 34.98
N PRO A 550 30.99 1.78 36.16
CA PRO A 550 30.53 0.75 37.09
C PRO A 550 29.12 1.02 37.63
N ARG A 551 28.30 -0.03 37.69
CA ARG A 551 26.86 -0.02 38.08
C ARG A 551 26.52 0.70 39.39
N GLN A 552 27.48 0.98 40.27
CA GLN A 552 27.27 1.53 41.62
C GLN A 552 26.90 3.02 41.64
N GLN A 553 27.09 3.77 40.54
CA GLN A 553 26.77 5.21 40.46
C GLN A 553 25.47 5.55 39.73
N MET A 554 24.79 4.56 39.13
CA MET A 554 23.60 4.80 38.31
C MET A 554 22.35 4.20 38.96
N GLY A 555 21.25 4.96 38.94
CA GLY A 555 19.95 4.57 39.51
C GLY A 555 19.33 3.31 38.87
N PRO A 556 18.13 2.88 39.30
CA PRO A 556 17.52 1.58 39.00
C PRO A 556 17.19 1.28 37.52
N ARG A 557 17.57 2.14 36.57
CA ARG A 557 17.44 1.96 35.11
C ARG A 557 18.81 1.70 34.45
N THR A 558 19.64 0.86 35.05
CA THR A 558 20.98 0.54 34.55
C THR A 558 20.95 -0.02 33.13
N LEU A 559 21.73 0.59 32.22
CA LEU A 559 22.00 0.12 30.86
C LEU A 559 22.78 -1.22 30.94
N PRO A 560 22.26 -2.34 30.41
CA PRO A 560 22.94 -3.65 30.48
C PRO A 560 23.99 -3.85 29.36
N CYS A 561 24.34 -2.81 28.60
CA CYS A 561 25.25 -2.91 27.46
C CYS A 561 26.68 -2.48 27.84
N THR A 562 27.68 -3.24 27.37
CA THR A 562 29.09 -3.08 27.73
C THR A 562 29.84 -2.11 26.81
N SER A 563 29.44 -2.03 25.54
CA SER A 563 30.05 -1.16 24.53
C SER A 563 29.10 -0.88 23.38
N ALA A 564 29.32 0.24 22.70
CA ALA A 564 28.74 0.59 21.41
C ALA A 564 29.87 0.66 20.37
N HIS A 565 29.61 0.10 19.19
CA HIS A 565 30.59 0.01 18.11
C HIS A 565 30.19 0.95 16.97
N VAL A 566 31.01 1.96 16.72
CA VAL A 566 30.80 2.87 15.59
C VAL A 566 31.26 2.18 14.30
N LEU A 567 30.40 2.19 13.29
CA LEU A 567 30.71 1.63 11.99
C LEU A 567 31.86 2.38 11.35
N ASN A 568 32.92 1.65 11.00
CA ASN A 568 34.06 2.22 10.30
C ASN A 568 33.72 2.48 8.83
N MET A 569 33.33 3.71 8.53
CA MET A 569 32.99 4.17 7.18
C MET A 569 34.23 4.41 6.30
N GLY A 570 35.45 4.36 6.84
CA GLY A 570 36.69 4.63 6.09
C GLY A 570 37.00 3.61 4.97
N ARG A 571 36.25 2.50 4.90
CA ARG A 571 36.31 1.52 3.81
C ARG A 571 35.29 1.76 2.70
N LEU A 572 34.29 2.61 2.93
CA LEU A 572 33.27 2.92 1.93
C LEU A 572 33.68 4.18 1.14
N PRO A 573 33.63 4.17 -0.20
CA PRO A 573 33.96 5.34 -1.02
C PRO A 573 32.85 6.41 -1.00
N ILE A 574 31.98 6.41 0.01
CA ILE A 574 30.79 7.25 0.13
C ILE A 574 30.92 8.09 1.39
N ALA A 575 30.80 9.40 1.25
CA ALA A 575 30.82 10.30 2.39
C ALA A 575 29.57 10.10 3.27
N PRO A 576 29.67 10.20 4.61
CA PRO A 576 28.54 10.01 5.52
C PRO A 576 27.31 10.87 5.18
N ASN A 577 27.50 12.10 4.71
CA ASN A 577 26.41 12.99 4.33
C ASN A 577 25.64 12.56 3.06
N MET A 578 26.11 11.57 2.30
CA MET A 578 25.46 11.06 1.08
C MET A 578 24.75 9.72 1.31
N LEU A 579 24.88 9.11 2.49
CA LEU A 579 24.38 7.75 2.75
C LEU A 579 22.87 7.64 2.58
N ALA A 580 22.10 8.63 3.05
CA ALA A 580 20.64 8.62 2.88
C ALA A 580 20.24 8.58 1.40
N TRP A 581 20.89 9.40 0.55
CA TRP A 581 20.64 9.40 -0.88
C TRP A 581 21.06 8.08 -1.55
N VAL A 582 22.26 7.55 -1.23
CA VAL A 582 22.72 6.26 -1.79
C VAL A 582 21.80 5.12 -1.37
N GLY A 583 21.35 5.13 -0.11
CA GLY A 583 20.35 4.21 0.38
C GLY A 583 19.05 4.28 -0.41
N GLY A 584 18.60 5.50 -0.75
CA GLY A 584 17.45 5.72 -1.62
C GLY A 584 17.64 5.16 -3.03
N SER A 585 18.83 5.36 -3.62
CA SER A 585 19.22 4.80 -4.92
C SER A 585 19.20 3.27 -4.92
N VAL A 586 19.69 2.65 -3.85
CA VAL A 586 19.66 1.20 -3.66
C VAL A 586 18.23 0.70 -3.44
N ALA A 587 17.46 1.35 -2.56
CA ALA A 587 16.09 0.98 -2.24
C ALA A 587 15.18 1.01 -3.48
N THR A 588 15.25 2.08 -4.27
CA THR A 588 14.47 2.22 -5.51
C THR A 588 14.85 1.19 -6.56
N SER A 589 16.12 0.80 -6.64
CA SER A 589 16.59 -0.23 -7.57
C SER A 589 16.03 -1.62 -7.24
N PHE A 590 15.74 -1.88 -5.97
CA PHE A 590 15.05 -3.09 -5.52
C PHE A 590 13.51 -2.98 -5.58
N GLY A 591 12.98 -1.84 -6.03
CA GLY A 591 11.53 -1.59 -6.09
C GLY A 591 10.90 -1.39 -4.71
N ALA A 592 11.65 -0.85 -3.74
CA ALA A 592 11.10 -0.45 -2.45
C ALA A 592 10.19 0.78 -2.65
N ASP A 593 8.91 0.61 -2.36
CA ASP A 593 7.89 1.64 -2.61
C ASP A 593 7.61 2.54 -1.39
N GLY A 594 8.29 2.29 -0.26
CA GLY A 594 8.02 2.94 1.03
C GLY A 594 6.69 2.51 1.65
N VAL A 595 6.49 2.81 2.94
CA VAL A 595 5.19 2.58 3.62
C VAL A 595 4.22 3.73 3.32
N GLN A 596 4.75 4.92 3.05
CA GLN A 596 3.98 6.12 2.75
C GLN A 596 4.20 6.51 1.29
N TYR A 597 3.16 6.46 0.48
CA TYR A 597 3.18 6.93 -0.90
C TYR A 597 1.86 7.61 -1.25
N SER A 598 1.95 8.60 -2.14
CA SER A 598 0.81 9.29 -2.73
C SER A 598 0.84 9.10 -4.24
N THR A 599 -0.26 8.64 -4.82
CA THR A 599 -0.48 8.63 -6.27
C THR A 599 -1.31 9.84 -6.68
N ARG A 600 -1.32 10.17 -7.98
CA ARG A 600 -2.20 11.22 -8.53
C ARG A 600 -3.65 10.99 -8.13
N ASP A 601 -4.14 9.76 -8.27
CA ASP A 601 -5.53 9.42 -7.96
C ASP A 601 -5.86 9.63 -6.47
N THR A 602 -4.96 9.24 -5.56
CA THR A 602 -5.18 9.45 -4.12
C THR A 602 -5.02 10.90 -3.66
N TRP A 603 -4.28 11.72 -4.42
CA TRP A 603 -4.05 13.13 -4.06
C TRP A 603 -5.22 14.03 -4.45
N TYR A 604 -5.90 13.71 -5.55
CA TYR A 604 -7.05 14.48 -6.04
C TYR A 604 -8.41 13.92 -5.60
N ALA A 605 -8.44 12.76 -4.92
CA ALA A 605 -9.64 12.19 -4.30
C ALA A 605 -9.87 12.79 -2.92
#